data_AF-A0A9J7MMW0-F1
#
_entry.id   AF-A0A9J7MMW0-F1
#
_cell.length_a   1.000
_cell.length_b   1.000
_cell.length_c   1.000
_cell.angle_alpha   90.00
_cell.angle_beta   90.00
_cell.angle_gamma   90.00
#
_symmetry.space_group_name_H-M   'P 1'
#
loop_
_entity.id
_entity.type
_entity.pdbx_description
1 polymer ?
#
loop_
_entity_poly.entity_id
_entity_poly.type
_entity_poly.pdbx_seq_one_letter_code
_entity_poly.pdbx_strand_id
1 'polypeptide(L)'
;MIITARYRPGRPHVAGHLFYFYDGDCQSSMEEIISNFRQLFSQLPSSQSAGDISIQLDTLELDCGGQARSPDSTKRYFLNRRVERDADGFTLHFEVVATSAQETITENVQFDLVFALDDIYFEIEDKMASDEFNMVIGGQPAMAGSFDMGFAEIDVNCTDGQLSYKDDYQAYCTDCPRGTFHAATTDTCEDCPVGQYQDVSAQSACKFCPSNTWTVFPRSVEVSECVSFCDGIQGPCSSCRYEKRQLMCKCDVGYSGSNDGLTCGIDSDQDGYPDASLPCNDTSCQQDNCPRTPNSGQEDADGDGLGNACDDDADNDGFLNILDNCPLVDNFHQTDIDGDGVGDACDNCPMNINSDQKDTDNDGLGDACDQDSDGDGK
;
A
#
# COMPACT_ATOMS: atom_id res chain seq x y z
N MET A 1 2.96 -1.79 25.87
CA MET A 1 2.61 -0.54 25.16
C MET A 1 1.10 -0.46 25.21
N ILE A 2 0.53 0.51 25.93
CA ILE A 2 -0.93 0.64 26.02
C ILE A 2 -1.36 1.27 24.70
N ILE A 3 -1.92 0.46 23.80
CA ILE A 3 -2.53 0.94 22.56
C ILE A 3 -3.77 1.71 23.00
N THR A 4 -3.72 3.03 22.99
CA THR A 4 -4.90 3.87 23.19
C THR A 4 -5.75 3.77 21.94
N ALA A 5 -6.61 2.75 21.86
CA ALA A 5 -7.66 2.69 20.87
C ALA A 5 -8.57 3.92 21.08
N ARG A 6 -8.57 4.84 20.11
CA ARG A 6 -9.51 5.96 20.11
C ARG A 6 -10.73 5.48 19.35
N TYR A 7 -11.73 5.00 20.09
CA TYR A 7 -13.02 4.63 19.54
C TYR A 7 -13.66 5.80 18.79
N ARG A 8 -13.75 5.70 17.47
CA ARG A 8 -14.68 6.45 16.63
C ARG A 8 -15.34 5.54 15.58
N PRO A 9 -15.90 4.37 15.94
CA PRO A 9 -16.85 3.73 15.05
C PRO A 9 -18.02 4.69 14.86
N GLY A 10 -18.42 4.88 13.60
CA GLY A 10 -19.71 5.47 13.28
C GLY A 10 -20.84 4.58 13.78
N ARG A 11 -22.06 5.12 13.70
CA ARG A 11 -23.26 4.40 14.08
C ARG A 11 -23.50 3.22 13.12
N PRO A 12 -23.75 2.00 13.61
CA PRO A 12 -24.20 0.91 12.75
C PRO A 12 -25.50 1.29 12.06
N HIS A 13 -25.62 0.95 10.79
CA HIS A 13 -26.79 1.23 9.98
C HIS A 13 -27.10 0.08 9.03
N VAL A 14 -28.33 0.00 8.56
CA VAL A 14 -28.75 -0.98 7.56
C VAL A 14 -29.73 -0.34 6.59
N ALA A 15 -29.46 -0.54 5.30
CA ALA A 15 -30.34 -0.07 4.23
C ALA A 15 -31.44 -1.10 3.95
N GLY A 16 -32.64 -0.61 3.71
CA GLY A 16 -33.83 -1.40 3.42
C GLY A 16 -34.65 -0.85 2.26
N HIS A 17 -35.37 -1.76 1.61
CA HIS A 17 -36.27 -1.50 0.51
C HIS A 17 -37.60 -2.20 0.76
N LEU A 18 -38.69 -1.45 0.69
CA LEU A 18 -40.03 -1.99 0.82
C LEU A 18 -40.93 -1.50 -0.31
N PHE A 19 -41.39 -2.43 -1.13
CA PHE A 19 -42.34 -2.14 -2.20
C PHE A 19 -43.77 -2.24 -1.70
N TYR A 20 -44.63 -1.32 -2.11
CA TYR A 20 -46.06 -1.33 -1.86
C TYR A 20 -46.86 -1.37 -3.17
N PHE A 21 -47.84 -2.26 -3.23
CA PHE A 21 -48.88 -2.25 -4.24
C PHE A 21 -49.90 -1.16 -3.90
N TYR A 22 -50.08 -0.18 -4.79
CA TYR A 22 -50.97 0.96 -4.56
C TYR A 22 -51.52 1.52 -5.86
N ASP A 23 -52.84 1.41 -6.04
CA ASP A 23 -53.55 1.85 -7.26
C ASP A 23 -53.90 3.36 -7.25
N GLY A 24 -53.47 4.12 -6.23
CA GLY A 24 -53.74 5.55 -6.09
C GLY A 24 -52.61 6.45 -6.60
N ASP A 25 -52.80 7.77 -6.52
CA ASP A 25 -51.79 8.74 -6.96
C ASP A 25 -50.67 8.90 -5.91
N CYS A 26 -49.56 8.21 -6.14
CA CYS A 26 -48.39 8.27 -5.27
C CYS A 26 -47.80 9.68 -5.15
N GLN A 27 -47.71 10.42 -6.26
CA GLN A 27 -47.07 11.74 -6.31
C GLN A 27 -47.83 12.76 -5.46
N SER A 28 -49.16 12.71 -5.50
CA SER A 28 -50.01 13.59 -4.68
C SER A 28 -50.09 13.14 -3.21
N SER A 29 -49.66 11.93 -2.87
CA SER A 29 -49.82 11.33 -1.54
C SER A 29 -48.48 11.10 -0.80
N MET A 30 -47.38 11.65 -1.30
CA MET A 30 -46.03 11.36 -0.80
C MET A 30 -45.87 11.61 0.71
N GLU A 31 -46.36 12.73 1.21
CA GLU A 31 -46.26 13.08 2.65
C GLU A 31 -47.03 12.10 3.54
N GLU A 32 -48.22 11.67 3.09
CA GLU A 32 -49.05 10.70 3.81
C GLU A 32 -48.39 9.32 3.82
N ILE A 33 -47.84 8.88 2.68
CA ILE A 33 -47.09 7.62 2.56
C ILE A 33 -45.90 7.58 3.53
N ILE A 34 -45.07 8.63 3.51
CA ILE A 34 -43.91 8.78 4.38
C ILE A 34 -44.33 8.79 5.85
N SER A 35 -45.39 9.53 6.19
CA SER A 35 -45.92 9.59 7.56
C SER A 35 -46.44 8.24 8.04
N ASN A 36 -47.21 7.53 7.20
CA ASN A 36 -47.75 6.21 7.52
C ASN A 36 -46.65 5.20 7.77
N PHE A 37 -45.62 5.18 6.92
CA PHE A 37 -44.49 4.28 7.10
C PHE A 37 -43.71 4.58 8.38
N ARG A 38 -43.43 5.87 8.67
CA ARG A 38 -42.82 6.26 9.95
C ARG A 38 -43.64 5.79 11.15
N GLN A 39 -44.97 5.87 11.06
CA GLN A 39 -45.85 5.38 12.11
C GLN A 39 -45.79 3.86 12.26
N LEU A 40 -45.82 3.10 11.16
CA LEU A 40 -45.68 1.63 11.19
C LEU A 40 -44.32 1.23 11.78
N PHE A 41 -43.24 1.86 11.33
CA PHE A 41 -41.90 1.62 11.86
C PHE A 41 -41.81 1.91 13.36
N SER A 42 -42.41 3.01 13.84
CA SER A 42 -42.41 3.37 15.27
C SER A 42 -43.18 2.41 16.18
N GLN A 43 -43.99 1.50 15.61
CA GLN A 43 -44.74 0.49 16.37
C GLN A 43 -43.96 -0.82 16.54
N LEU A 44 -42.87 -1.00 15.80
CA LEU A 44 -41.98 -2.14 15.94
C LEU A 44 -41.44 -2.22 17.39
N PRO A 45 -41.50 -3.38 18.07
CA PRO A 45 -40.97 -3.51 19.42
C PRO A 45 -39.53 -3.02 19.56
N SER A 46 -38.66 -3.34 18.59
CA SER A 46 -37.24 -2.96 18.64
C SER A 46 -37.01 -1.47 18.34
N SER A 47 -37.95 -0.77 17.69
CA SER A 47 -37.87 0.70 17.52
C SER A 47 -38.33 1.48 18.74
N GLN A 48 -39.04 0.84 19.68
CA GLN A 48 -39.41 1.43 20.96
C GLN A 48 -38.21 1.35 21.90
N SER A 49 -37.53 2.48 22.12
CA SER A 49 -36.33 2.56 22.97
C SER A 49 -36.53 1.82 24.30
N ALA A 50 -35.75 0.75 24.48
CA ALA A 50 -35.74 -0.08 25.68
C ALA A 50 -34.29 -0.27 26.12
N GLY A 51 -33.92 0.32 27.26
CA GLY A 51 -32.55 0.30 27.77
C GLY A 51 -31.65 1.36 27.13
N ASP A 52 -30.37 1.03 26.96
CA ASP A 52 -29.34 1.97 26.49
C ASP A 52 -29.25 2.07 24.95
N ILE A 53 -30.01 1.26 24.21
CA ILE A 53 -29.99 1.21 22.73
C ILE A 53 -31.28 1.81 22.18
N SER A 54 -31.14 2.59 21.11
CA SER A 54 -32.24 3.17 20.35
C SER A 54 -32.03 2.91 18.86
N ILE A 55 -33.06 2.37 18.24
CA ILE A 55 -33.14 2.17 16.79
C ILE A 55 -34.02 3.27 16.21
N GLN A 56 -33.55 3.90 15.13
CA GLN A 56 -34.27 5.00 14.50
C GLN A 56 -34.22 4.89 12.98
N LEU A 57 -35.24 5.43 12.34
CA LEU A 57 -35.26 5.64 10.90
C LEU A 57 -34.48 6.92 10.58
N ASP A 58 -33.37 6.81 9.84
CA ASP A 58 -32.51 7.95 9.48
C ASP A 58 -32.97 8.57 8.15
N THR A 59 -32.70 7.89 7.04
CA THR A 59 -33.17 8.30 5.71
C THR A 59 -34.43 7.54 5.32
N LEU A 60 -35.32 8.23 4.59
CA LEU A 60 -36.55 7.65 4.04
C LEU A 60 -36.90 8.38 2.76
N GLU A 61 -36.73 7.70 1.64
CA GLU A 61 -36.98 8.20 0.30
C GLU A 61 -38.09 7.37 -0.35
N LEU A 62 -38.99 8.06 -1.05
CA LEU A 62 -40.12 7.47 -1.75
C LEU A 62 -39.89 7.57 -3.25
N ASP A 63 -39.84 6.43 -3.93
CA ASP A 63 -39.86 6.36 -5.38
C ASP A 63 -41.26 5.98 -5.87
N CYS A 64 -41.93 6.96 -6.49
CA CYS A 64 -43.23 6.77 -7.13
C CYS A 64 -43.03 6.18 -8.53
N GLY A 65 -42.76 4.88 -8.57
CA GLY A 65 -42.63 4.08 -9.80
C GLY A 65 -41.91 2.76 -9.53
N GLY A 66 -42.29 1.71 -10.26
CA GLY A 66 -41.60 0.41 -10.19
C GLY A 66 -42.51 -0.78 -10.44
N GLN A 67 -42.03 -1.76 -11.21
CA GLN A 67 -42.56 -3.13 -11.20
C GLN A 67 -41.88 -3.89 -10.06
N ALA A 68 -42.63 -4.72 -9.32
CA ALA A 68 -42.07 -5.58 -8.29
C ALA A 68 -40.84 -6.36 -8.83
N ARG A 69 -39.67 -6.22 -8.22
CA ARG A 69 -38.51 -7.05 -8.59
C ARG A 69 -38.83 -8.51 -8.28
N SER A 70 -38.81 -9.36 -9.29
CA SER A 70 -38.84 -10.81 -9.10
C SER A 70 -37.63 -11.21 -8.26
N PRO A 71 -37.78 -11.95 -7.14
CA PRO A 71 -36.64 -12.42 -6.37
C PRO A 71 -35.79 -13.32 -7.26
N ASP A 72 -34.47 -13.12 -7.20
CA ASP A 72 -33.50 -13.86 -7.99
C ASP A 72 -33.58 -15.37 -7.69
N SER A 73 -33.37 -16.13 -8.75
CA SER A 73 -33.80 -17.50 -8.97
C SER A 73 -32.93 -18.55 -8.28
N THR A 74 -32.76 -18.52 -6.96
CA THR A 74 -32.12 -19.63 -6.23
C THR A 74 -32.71 -19.90 -4.84
N LYS A 75 -34.02 -20.20 -4.75
CA LYS A 75 -34.57 -21.08 -3.71
C LYS A 75 -35.93 -21.62 -4.13
N ARG A 76 -35.94 -22.86 -4.66
CA ARG A 76 -37.16 -23.64 -4.90
C ARG A 76 -37.71 -24.10 -3.56
N TYR A 77 -38.79 -23.48 -3.08
CA TYR A 77 -39.82 -24.19 -2.32
C TYR A 77 -41.20 -23.80 -2.82
N PHE A 78 -42.01 -24.82 -3.04
CA PHE A 78 -43.32 -24.80 -3.65
C PHE A 78 -44.33 -24.07 -2.76
N LEU A 79 -45.07 -23.10 -3.32
CA LEU A 79 -46.55 -23.07 -3.27
C LEU A 79 -47.09 -21.95 -4.17
N ASN A 80 -48.07 -22.33 -4.99
CA ASN A 80 -48.77 -21.48 -5.94
C ASN A 80 -49.54 -20.33 -5.26
N ARG A 81 -49.21 -19.09 -5.62
CA ARG A 81 -50.23 -18.06 -5.85
C ARG A 81 -49.77 -17.14 -6.98
N ARG A 82 -50.44 -17.25 -8.12
CA ARG A 82 -50.32 -16.30 -9.23
C ARG A 82 -50.74 -14.92 -8.75
N VAL A 83 -49.80 -13.98 -8.74
CA VAL A 83 -50.08 -12.56 -8.93
C VAL A 83 -49.07 -12.06 -9.96
N GLU A 84 -49.29 -12.36 -11.23
CA GLU A 84 -48.84 -11.48 -12.30
C GLU A 84 -49.81 -10.29 -12.30
N ARG A 85 -49.46 -9.23 -11.57
CA ARG A 85 -49.95 -7.90 -11.86
C ARG A 85 -48.74 -7.04 -12.12
N ASP A 86 -48.62 -6.55 -13.35
CA ASP A 86 -47.99 -5.25 -13.59
C ASP A 86 -48.77 -4.24 -12.73
N ALA A 87 -48.35 -4.07 -11.49
CA ALA A 87 -49.07 -3.27 -10.53
C ALA A 87 -48.33 -1.96 -10.33
N ASP A 88 -49.04 -0.87 -10.63
CA ASP A 88 -48.65 0.46 -10.19
C ASP A 88 -48.47 0.44 -8.66
N GLY A 89 -47.42 1.10 -8.19
CA GLY A 89 -46.99 1.03 -6.80
C GLY A 89 -45.85 1.99 -6.54
N PHE A 90 -45.24 1.86 -5.37
CA PHE A 90 -44.13 2.69 -4.96
C PHE A 90 -43.13 1.89 -4.11
N THR A 91 -41.88 2.36 -4.10
CA THR A 91 -40.82 1.77 -3.28
C THR A 91 -40.39 2.77 -2.23
N LEU A 92 -40.32 2.33 -0.99
CA LEU A 92 -39.66 3.06 0.09
C LEU A 92 -38.23 2.55 0.22
N HIS A 93 -37.29 3.47 0.11
CA HIS A 93 -35.88 3.26 0.41
C HIS A 93 -35.62 3.88 1.77
N PHE A 94 -35.09 3.13 2.71
CA PHE A 94 -34.89 3.63 4.05
C PHE A 94 -33.59 3.12 4.66
N GLU A 95 -33.11 3.85 5.65
CA GLU A 95 -31.95 3.47 6.43
C GLU A 95 -32.33 3.47 7.89
N VAL A 96 -31.97 2.40 8.58
CA VAL A 96 -32.17 2.25 10.01
C VAL A 96 -30.81 2.38 10.69
N VAL A 97 -30.74 3.22 11.71
CA VAL A 97 -29.53 3.44 12.50
C VAL A 97 -29.74 2.97 13.93
N ALA A 98 -28.75 2.27 14.48
CA ALA A 98 -28.70 1.91 15.89
C ALA A 98 -27.77 2.88 16.63
N THR A 99 -28.24 3.39 17.77
CA THR A 99 -27.50 4.34 18.61
C THR A 99 -27.50 3.87 20.07
N SER A 100 -26.44 4.19 20.80
CA SER A 100 -26.35 3.94 22.24
C SER A 100 -26.32 5.24 23.02
N ALA A 101 -26.94 5.26 24.20
CA ALA A 101 -26.85 6.36 25.16
C ALA A 101 -25.48 6.43 25.88
N GLN A 102 -24.63 5.42 25.71
CA GLN A 102 -23.31 5.35 26.34
C GLN A 102 -22.31 6.29 25.64
N GLU A 103 -21.56 7.07 26.43
CA GLU A 103 -20.55 8.01 25.91
C GLU A 103 -19.34 7.29 25.30
N THR A 104 -19.03 6.07 25.74
CA THR A 104 -17.92 5.26 25.23
C THR A 104 -18.47 3.93 24.73
N ILE A 105 -18.38 3.74 23.41
CA ILE A 105 -18.83 2.51 22.77
C ILE A 105 -17.74 1.45 22.93
N THR A 106 -18.03 0.41 23.73
CA THR A 106 -17.14 -0.76 23.88
C THR A 106 -17.42 -1.79 22.79
N GLU A 107 -16.55 -2.80 22.67
CA GLU A 107 -16.75 -3.94 21.76
C GLU A 107 -18.14 -4.59 21.96
N ASN A 108 -18.49 -4.96 23.20
CA ASN A 108 -19.80 -5.55 23.52
C ASN A 108 -20.98 -4.66 23.10
N VAL A 109 -20.84 -3.34 23.25
CA VAL A 109 -21.90 -2.39 22.87
C VAL A 109 -22.06 -2.33 21.34
N GLN A 110 -20.97 -2.46 20.56
CA GLN A 110 -21.08 -2.56 19.10
C GLN A 110 -21.81 -3.83 18.67
N PHE A 111 -21.47 -4.97 19.28
CA PHE A 111 -22.20 -6.22 19.07
C PHE A 111 -23.70 -6.03 19.31
N ASP A 112 -24.07 -5.48 20.47
CA ASP A 112 -25.48 -5.28 20.83
C ASP A 112 -26.20 -4.35 19.84
N LEU A 113 -25.53 -3.31 19.33
CA LEU A 113 -26.10 -2.39 18.32
C LEU A 113 -26.33 -3.08 16.97
N VAL A 114 -25.41 -3.93 16.52
CA VAL A 114 -25.55 -4.70 15.27
C VAL A 114 -26.69 -5.71 15.39
N PHE A 115 -26.75 -6.47 16.49
CA PHE A 115 -27.84 -7.43 16.73
C PHE A 115 -29.22 -6.75 16.81
N ALA A 116 -29.29 -5.55 17.39
CA ALA A 116 -30.54 -4.79 17.43
C ALA A 116 -31.06 -4.44 16.02
N LEU A 117 -30.17 -4.24 15.04
CA LEU A 117 -30.58 -4.01 13.64
C LEU A 117 -31.11 -5.28 12.97
N ASP A 118 -30.55 -6.45 13.30
CA ASP A 118 -31.06 -7.74 12.80
C ASP A 118 -32.49 -8.01 13.30
N ASP A 119 -32.82 -7.61 14.53
CA ASP A 119 -34.18 -7.78 15.07
C ASP A 119 -35.24 -7.01 14.24
N ILE A 120 -34.88 -5.84 13.70
CA ILE A 120 -35.78 -5.05 12.83
C ILE A 120 -36.13 -5.79 11.54
N TYR A 121 -35.16 -6.49 10.95
CA TYR A 121 -35.40 -7.30 9.75
C TYR A 121 -36.52 -8.31 10.02
N PHE A 122 -36.39 -9.08 11.11
CA PHE A 122 -37.36 -10.12 11.45
C PHE A 122 -38.72 -9.56 11.86
N GLU A 123 -38.75 -8.43 12.56
CA GLU A 123 -40.01 -7.78 12.94
C GLU A 123 -40.78 -7.24 11.73
N ILE A 124 -40.11 -6.61 10.76
CA ILE A 124 -40.77 -6.14 9.53
C ILE A 124 -41.27 -7.34 8.71
N GLU A 125 -40.47 -8.39 8.55
CA GLU A 125 -40.86 -9.60 7.82
C GLU A 125 -42.11 -10.26 8.45
N ASP A 126 -42.15 -10.40 9.78
CA ASP A 126 -43.30 -10.94 10.52
C ASP A 126 -44.55 -10.06 10.35
N LYS A 127 -44.41 -8.73 10.47
CA LYS A 127 -45.51 -7.77 10.30
C LYS A 127 -46.03 -7.72 8.87
N MET A 128 -45.20 -7.97 7.87
CA MET A 128 -45.64 -8.12 6.49
C MET A 128 -46.40 -9.44 6.29
N ALA A 129 -45.91 -10.54 6.87
CA ALA A 129 -46.58 -11.83 6.79
C ALA A 129 -47.96 -11.83 7.48
N SER A 130 -48.17 -10.97 8.48
CA SER A 130 -49.45 -10.78 9.18
C SER A 130 -50.33 -9.64 8.64
N ASP A 131 -49.98 -9.03 7.51
CA ASP A 131 -50.68 -7.88 6.91
C ASP A 131 -50.70 -6.60 7.79
N GLU A 132 -49.94 -6.57 8.90
CA GLU A 132 -49.85 -5.44 9.84
C GLU A 132 -49.00 -4.28 9.34
N PHE A 133 -48.17 -4.51 8.31
CA PHE A 133 -47.38 -3.46 7.65
C PHE A 133 -48.07 -2.82 6.43
N ASN A 134 -49.34 -3.17 6.18
CA ASN A 134 -50.18 -2.52 5.18
C ASN A 134 -50.59 -1.11 5.66
N MET A 135 -50.82 -0.18 4.73
CA MET A 135 -51.24 1.19 5.06
C MET A 135 -52.51 1.60 4.32
N VAL A 136 -53.12 2.70 4.75
CA VAL A 136 -54.27 3.32 4.10
C VAL A 136 -53.90 4.74 3.72
N ILE A 137 -53.97 5.06 2.43
CA ILE A 137 -53.59 6.36 1.86
C ILE A 137 -54.83 6.95 1.19
N GLY A 138 -55.31 8.11 1.65
CA GLY A 138 -56.52 8.73 1.09
C GLY A 138 -57.76 7.82 1.11
N GLY A 139 -57.82 6.84 2.02
CA GLY A 139 -58.89 5.83 2.11
C GLY A 139 -58.75 4.63 1.17
N GLN A 140 -57.68 4.56 0.35
CA GLN A 140 -57.33 3.40 -0.46
C GLN A 140 -56.28 2.53 0.26
N PRO A 141 -56.38 1.19 0.19
CA PRO A 141 -55.38 0.30 0.77
C PRO A 141 -54.10 0.29 -0.07
N ALA A 142 -52.94 0.32 0.59
CA ALA A 142 -51.65 -0.02 0.00
C ALA A 142 -51.07 -1.24 0.72
N MET A 143 -50.77 -2.28 -0.06
CA MET A 143 -50.35 -3.58 0.46
C MET A 143 -48.84 -3.73 0.37
N ALA A 144 -48.19 -4.10 1.48
CA ALA A 144 -46.77 -4.40 1.50
C ALA A 144 -46.48 -5.62 0.61
N GLY A 145 -45.52 -5.48 -0.29
CA GLY A 145 -45.16 -6.46 -1.31
C GLY A 145 -43.83 -7.12 -1.00
N SER A 146 -42.79 -6.75 -1.75
CA SER A 146 -41.44 -7.27 -1.55
C SER A 146 -40.65 -6.43 -0.55
N PHE A 147 -39.90 -7.10 0.31
CA PHE A 147 -39.03 -6.50 1.31
C PHE A 147 -37.62 -7.08 1.19
N ASP A 148 -36.64 -6.22 1.29
CA ASP A 148 -35.23 -6.57 1.32
C ASP A 148 -34.52 -5.61 2.26
N MET A 149 -33.64 -6.14 3.09
CA MET A 149 -32.79 -5.37 3.99
C MET A 149 -31.41 -5.99 3.94
N GLY A 150 -30.40 -5.15 3.75
CA GLY A 150 -29.01 -5.58 3.66
C GLY A 150 -28.47 -6.08 5.00
N PHE A 151 -27.15 -6.26 5.05
CA PHE A 151 -26.45 -6.50 6.31
C PHE A 151 -26.22 -5.17 7.03
N ALA A 152 -26.15 -5.23 8.36
CA ALA A 152 -25.72 -4.09 9.15
C ALA A 152 -24.28 -3.71 8.77
N GLU A 153 -24.07 -2.43 8.48
CA GLU A 153 -22.77 -1.85 8.18
C GLU A 153 -22.36 -0.88 9.29
N ILE A 154 -21.09 -0.94 9.68
CA ILE A 154 -20.50 0.01 10.61
C ILE A 154 -19.64 0.98 9.81
N ASP A 155 -19.94 2.27 9.90
CA ASP A 155 -19.12 3.33 9.33
C ASP A 155 -17.81 3.46 10.12
N VAL A 156 -16.68 3.57 9.43
CA VAL A 156 -15.37 3.73 10.08
C VAL A 156 -14.67 4.96 9.52
N ASN A 157 -14.60 6.00 10.34
CA ASN A 157 -13.96 7.26 9.95
C ASN A 157 -12.71 7.49 10.81
N CYS A 158 -11.67 6.71 10.50
CA CYS A 158 -10.35 6.93 11.07
C CYS A 158 -9.70 8.17 10.47
N THR A 159 -8.96 8.92 11.29
CA THR A 159 -8.17 10.05 10.80
C THR A 159 -6.84 9.56 10.24
N ASP A 160 -6.21 10.39 9.39
CA ASP A 160 -4.83 10.23 8.94
C ASP A 160 -3.90 9.74 10.05
N GLY A 161 -3.05 8.76 9.72
CA GLY A 161 -2.13 8.12 10.67
C GLY A 161 -2.75 7.07 11.60
N GLN A 162 -4.03 6.74 11.43
CA GLN A 162 -4.68 5.64 12.13
C GLN A 162 -4.99 4.48 11.18
N LEU A 163 -4.91 3.26 11.70
CA LEU A 163 -5.39 2.04 11.03
C LEU A 163 -6.87 1.82 11.34
N SER A 164 -7.66 1.48 10.32
CA SER A 164 -9.03 1.02 10.47
C SER A 164 -9.10 -0.49 10.62
N TYR A 165 -9.89 -0.95 11.58
CA TYR A 165 -10.31 -2.33 11.68
C TYR A 165 -11.83 -2.39 11.53
N LYS A 166 -12.33 -3.29 10.69
CA LYS A 166 -13.76 -3.57 10.49
C LYS A 166 -13.95 -5.07 10.32
N ASP A 167 -14.84 -5.64 11.10
CA ASP A 167 -15.43 -6.95 10.87
C ASP A 167 -16.97 -6.83 10.87
N ASP A 168 -17.68 -7.97 10.88
CA ASP A 168 -19.14 -8.01 10.80
C ASP A 168 -19.85 -7.41 12.03
N TYR A 169 -19.13 -7.21 13.15
CA TYR A 169 -19.74 -6.83 14.43
C TYR A 169 -19.08 -5.65 15.15
N GLN A 170 -17.85 -5.32 14.77
CA GLN A 170 -17.10 -4.23 15.38
C GLN A 170 -16.29 -3.46 14.34
N ALA A 171 -16.10 -2.20 14.66
CA ALA A 171 -15.09 -1.40 14.01
C ALA A 171 -14.38 -0.45 14.99
N TYR A 172 -13.11 -0.15 14.72
CA TYR A 172 -12.33 0.77 15.54
C TYR A 172 -11.11 1.30 14.79
N CYS A 173 -10.52 2.36 15.35
CA CYS A 173 -9.31 3.00 14.85
C CYS A 173 -8.16 2.84 15.84
N THR A 174 -6.98 2.51 15.32
CA THR A 174 -5.75 2.39 16.11
C THR A 174 -4.71 3.41 15.66
N ASP A 175 -4.20 4.21 16.58
CA ASP A 175 -3.13 5.18 16.31
C ASP A 175 -1.83 4.45 15.92
N CYS A 176 -1.22 4.82 14.80
CA CYS A 176 0.15 4.37 14.54
C CYS A 176 1.10 4.91 15.62
N PRO A 177 1.95 4.06 16.22
CA PRO A 177 2.85 4.49 17.28
C PRO A 177 3.92 5.47 16.78
N ARG A 178 4.57 6.16 17.72
CA ARG A 178 5.76 6.97 17.43
C ARG A 178 6.81 6.13 16.69
N GLY A 179 7.54 6.77 15.78
CA GLY A 179 8.47 6.13 14.85
C GLY A 179 7.79 5.43 13.66
N THR A 180 6.47 5.41 13.59
CA THR A 180 5.73 4.84 12.45
C THR A 180 4.72 5.84 11.91
N PHE A 181 4.28 5.65 10.67
CA PHE A 181 3.24 6.44 10.03
C PHE A 181 2.28 5.53 9.26
N HIS A 182 1.14 6.07 8.83
CA HIS A 182 0.22 5.37 7.95
C HIS A 182 -0.23 6.30 6.83
N ALA A 183 0.20 5.98 5.61
CA ALA A 183 -0.33 6.59 4.40
C ALA A 183 -1.68 5.95 4.06
N ALA A 184 -2.58 6.70 3.42
CA ALA A 184 -3.94 6.22 3.08
C ALA A 184 -3.98 5.01 2.13
N THR A 185 -2.83 4.51 1.67
CA THR A 185 -2.68 3.44 0.67
C THR A 185 -2.25 2.09 1.25
N THR A 186 -2.05 1.97 2.56
CA THR A 186 -1.45 0.78 3.20
C THR A 186 -2.27 0.30 4.39
N ASP A 187 -2.40 -1.02 4.60
CA ASP A 187 -3.17 -1.55 5.74
C ASP A 187 -2.35 -1.75 7.03
N THR A 188 -1.12 -1.23 7.09
CA THR A 188 -0.20 -1.37 8.23
C THR A 188 0.51 -0.07 8.55
N CYS A 189 0.93 0.13 9.80
CA CYS A 189 1.83 1.23 10.13
C CYS A 189 3.24 0.95 9.58
N GLU A 190 3.74 1.85 8.76
CA GLU A 190 5.08 1.79 8.18
C GLU A 190 6.12 2.44 9.11
N ASP A 191 7.31 1.85 9.20
CA ASP A 191 8.42 2.45 9.93
C ASP A 191 8.92 3.71 9.23
N CYS A 192 9.27 4.75 10.00
CA CYS A 192 9.97 5.90 9.43
C CYS A 192 11.30 5.47 8.82
N PRO A 193 11.59 5.81 7.56
CA PRO A 193 12.85 5.45 6.93
C PRO A 193 14.02 6.23 7.54
N VAL A 194 15.24 5.77 7.27
CA VAL A 194 16.49 6.47 7.59
C VAL A 194 16.43 7.91 7.07
N GLY A 195 16.88 8.87 7.88
CA GLY A 195 16.77 10.31 7.61
C GLY A 195 15.43 10.95 8.00
N GLN A 196 14.48 10.17 8.53
CA GLN A 196 13.18 10.65 8.98
C GLN A 196 12.86 10.16 10.40
N TYR A 197 11.94 10.85 11.08
CA TYR A 197 11.51 10.51 12.44
C TYR A 197 10.03 10.82 12.67
N GLN A 198 9.46 10.24 13.72
CA GLN A 198 8.10 10.54 14.16
C GLN A 198 7.95 10.57 15.68
N ASP A 199 7.74 11.78 16.21
CA ASP A 199 7.68 12.09 17.64
C ASP A 199 6.27 12.08 18.25
N VAL A 200 5.22 12.00 17.44
CA VAL A 200 3.80 11.96 17.83
C VAL A 200 3.12 10.73 17.20
N SER A 201 2.18 10.11 17.91
CA SER A 201 1.35 9.04 17.33
C SER A 201 0.32 9.59 16.34
N ALA A 202 -0.25 8.72 15.51
CA ALA A 202 -1.29 9.06 14.54
C ALA A 202 -0.88 10.16 13.53
N GLN A 203 0.28 10.00 12.88
CA GLN A 203 0.69 10.85 11.77
C GLN A 203 0.63 10.11 10.43
N SER A 204 0.28 10.83 9.37
CA SER A 204 0.21 10.30 8.00
C SER A 204 1.55 10.31 7.25
N ALA A 205 2.59 10.90 7.83
CA ALA A 205 3.92 10.92 7.27
C ALA A 205 4.98 11.08 8.37
N CYS A 206 6.20 10.63 8.09
CA CYS A 206 7.34 10.94 8.93
C CYS A 206 7.87 12.35 8.62
N LYS A 207 8.49 12.96 9.63
CA LYS A 207 9.16 14.25 9.50
C LYS A 207 10.56 14.02 8.98
N PHE A 208 10.97 14.79 7.97
CA PHE A 208 12.38 14.84 7.59
C PHE A 208 13.20 15.40 8.74
N CYS A 209 14.39 14.84 8.93
CA CYS A 209 15.38 15.44 9.79
C CYS A 209 15.70 16.88 9.36
N PRO A 210 16.07 17.77 10.31
CA PRO A 210 16.55 19.11 10.00
C PRO A 210 17.70 19.10 8.97
N SER A 211 17.91 20.20 8.26
CA SER A 211 18.93 20.27 7.21
C SER A 211 20.30 19.76 7.69
N ASN A 212 20.92 18.89 6.89
CA ASN A 212 22.23 18.27 7.14
C ASN A 212 22.29 17.35 8.38
N THR A 213 21.17 16.74 8.75
CA THR A 213 21.11 15.72 9.82
C THR A 213 20.30 14.51 9.33
N TRP A 214 20.57 13.33 9.89
CA TRP A 214 19.80 12.11 9.59
C TRP A 214 19.71 11.20 10.81
N THR A 215 18.64 10.42 10.86
CA THR A 215 18.52 9.25 11.75
C THR A 215 19.30 8.09 11.15
N VAL A 216 19.86 7.24 12.00
CA VAL A 216 20.75 6.14 11.57
C VAL A 216 20.02 4.80 11.48
N PHE A 217 18.85 4.69 12.09
CA PHE A 217 18.01 3.50 12.08
C PHE A 217 16.60 3.85 11.62
N PRO A 218 15.90 2.92 10.96
CA PRO A 218 14.46 3.05 10.76
C PRO A 218 13.72 3.17 12.10
N ARG A 219 12.49 3.67 12.04
CA ARG A 219 11.58 3.82 13.19
C ARG A 219 12.07 4.81 14.25
N SER A 220 12.86 5.80 13.86
CA SER A 220 13.31 6.86 14.77
C SER A 220 12.17 7.71 15.31
N VAL A 221 12.25 8.06 16.59
CA VAL A 221 11.14 8.62 17.35
C VAL A 221 11.35 10.10 17.65
N GLU A 222 12.57 10.56 17.89
CA GLU A 222 12.81 11.94 18.33
C GLU A 222 13.72 12.70 17.37
N VAL A 223 13.52 14.02 17.26
CA VAL A 223 14.38 14.89 16.44
C VAL A 223 15.84 14.88 16.94
N SER A 224 16.09 14.58 18.21
CA SER A 224 17.45 14.43 18.75
C SER A 224 18.21 13.23 18.18
N GLU A 225 17.50 12.29 17.55
CA GLU A 225 18.11 11.18 16.81
C GLU A 225 18.58 11.62 15.41
N CYS A 226 18.16 12.80 14.94
CA CYS A 226 18.70 13.43 13.74
C CYS A 226 20.05 14.07 14.06
N VAL A 227 21.13 13.40 13.67
CA VAL A 227 22.50 13.85 13.93
C VAL A 227 23.16 14.34 12.65
N SER A 228 23.89 15.46 12.73
CA SER A 228 24.78 15.92 11.66
C SER A 228 26.17 15.34 11.92
N PHE A 229 26.67 14.49 11.05
CA PHE A 229 28.06 14.03 11.14
C PHE A 229 29.00 14.99 10.41
N CYS A 230 29.04 16.25 10.86
CA CYS A 230 30.00 17.27 10.39
C CYS A 230 30.51 18.08 11.58
N ASP A 231 31.14 17.42 12.56
CA ASP A 231 31.96 18.08 13.56
C ASP A 231 33.42 17.80 13.18
N GLY A 232 33.98 18.68 12.33
CA GLY A 232 35.15 18.48 11.47
C GLY A 232 36.50 18.23 12.14
N ILE A 233 36.56 17.39 13.16
CA ILE A 233 37.78 16.85 13.77
C ILE A 233 37.58 15.37 14.20
N GLN A 234 36.34 14.85 14.27
CA GLN A 234 36.03 13.46 14.68
C GLN A 234 34.84 12.82 13.93
N GLY A 235 34.60 13.22 12.67
CA GLY A 235 33.51 12.69 11.84
C GLY A 235 33.99 12.22 10.46
N PRO A 236 33.11 11.56 9.68
CA PRO A 236 33.45 11.01 8.36
C PRO A 236 33.66 12.11 7.30
N CYS A 237 33.42 13.38 7.65
CA CYS A 237 33.72 14.55 6.85
C CYS A 237 34.94 15.30 7.45
N SER A 238 36.01 15.42 6.66
CA SER A 238 37.33 15.92 7.09
C SER A 238 37.49 17.44 7.03
N SER A 239 36.75 18.12 6.14
CA SER A 239 36.90 19.56 5.93
C SER A 239 35.68 20.20 5.28
N CYS A 240 35.01 21.08 6.02
CA CYS A 240 33.87 21.86 5.52
C CYS A 240 34.33 23.19 4.91
N ARG A 241 33.88 23.50 3.69
CA ARG A 241 34.08 24.77 3.00
C ARG A 241 32.76 25.30 2.44
N TYR A 242 32.60 26.62 2.44
CA TYR A 242 31.39 27.26 1.92
C TYR A 242 31.69 27.90 0.56
N GLU A 243 31.15 27.36 -0.52
CA GLU A 243 31.39 27.82 -1.89
C GLU A 243 30.07 28.04 -2.62
N LYS A 244 29.93 29.15 -3.36
CA LYS A 244 28.73 29.45 -4.18
C LYS A 244 27.38 29.30 -3.46
N ARG A 245 27.34 29.58 -2.13
CA ARG A 245 26.16 29.42 -1.24
C ARG A 245 25.79 27.97 -0.91
N GLN A 246 26.66 27.01 -1.17
CA GLN A 246 26.52 25.61 -0.79
C GLN A 246 27.64 25.24 0.18
N LEU A 247 27.30 24.45 1.19
CA LEU A 247 28.28 23.83 2.07
C LEU A 247 28.83 22.61 1.32
N MET A 248 30.13 22.55 1.15
CA MET A 248 30.84 21.39 0.61
C MET A 248 31.71 20.81 1.72
N CYS A 249 31.78 19.50 1.79
CA CYS A 249 32.79 18.78 2.53
C CYS A 249 33.59 17.84 1.61
N LYS A 250 34.63 17.22 2.19
CA LYS A 250 35.33 16.07 1.64
C LYS A 250 35.24 14.95 2.66
N CYS A 251 34.82 13.76 2.23
CA CYS A 251 34.92 12.58 3.09
C CYS A 251 36.37 12.38 3.55
N ASP A 252 36.54 11.96 4.80
CA ASP A 252 37.87 11.70 5.36
C ASP A 252 38.47 10.42 4.77
N VAL A 253 39.76 10.19 5.00
CA VAL A 253 40.43 8.95 4.55
C VAL A 253 39.73 7.74 5.20
N GLY A 254 39.40 6.73 4.39
CA GLY A 254 38.60 5.57 4.82
C GLY A 254 37.09 5.79 4.75
N TYR A 255 36.65 6.86 4.07
CA TYR A 255 35.24 7.14 3.82
C TYR A 255 35.01 7.62 2.38
N SER A 256 33.86 7.24 1.81
CA SER A 256 33.36 7.74 0.52
C SER A 256 31.86 8.03 0.56
N GLY A 257 31.34 8.75 -0.44
CA GLY A 257 29.92 9.05 -0.57
C GLY A 257 29.65 10.21 -1.52
N SER A 258 28.66 11.04 -1.17
CA SER A 258 28.17 12.14 -2.00
C SER A 258 29.27 13.08 -2.51
N ASN A 259 29.06 13.65 -3.69
CA ASN A 259 29.98 14.60 -4.33
C ASN A 259 30.18 15.88 -3.52
N ASP A 260 29.18 16.29 -2.75
CA ASP A 260 29.28 17.42 -1.82
C ASP A 260 29.90 17.04 -0.48
N GLY A 261 30.22 15.76 -0.25
CA GLY A 261 30.86 15.22 0.94
C GLY A 261 30.03 15.34 2.22
N LEU A 262 28.75 15.68 2.12
CA LEU A 262 27.86 15.82 3.28
C LEU A 262 27.34 14.45 3.77
N THR A 263 27.30 13.47 2.87
CA THR A 263 27.02 12.07 3.17
C THR A 263 28.28 11.25 2.89
N CYS A 264 28.81 10.60 3.93
CA CYS A 264 30.00 9.76 3.88
C CYS A 264 29.75 8.47 4.65
N GLY A 265 30.10 7.34 4.06
CA GLY A 265 30.08 5.99 4.62
C GLY A 265 31.49 5.41 4.68
N ILE A 266 31.67 4.30 5.40
CA ILE A 266 32.96 3.60 5.48
C ILE A 266 33.34 3.13 4.08
N ASP A 267 34.59 3.36 3.72
CA ASP A 267 35.24 2.90 2.49
C ASP A 267 36.50 2.15 2.94
N SER A 268 36.37 0.83 3.06
CA SER A 268 37.33 -0.04 3.71
C SER A 268 38.65 -0.17 2.95
N ASP A 269 38.62 -0.08 1.62
CA ASP A 269 39.75 -0.32 0.74
C ASP A 269 40.17 0.92 -0.08
N GLN A 270 39.44 2.02 0.09
CA GLN A 270 39.76 3.38 -0.36
C GLN A 270 39.71 3.55 -1.87
N ASP A 271 38.73 2.94 -2.51
CA ASP A 271 38.54 3.00 -3.95
C ASP A 271 37.52 4.06 -4.39
N GLY A 272 36.81 4.67 -3.44
CA GLY A 272 35.80 5.69 -3.70
C GLY A 272 34.36 5.18 -3.69
N TYR A 273 34.09 3.93 -3.34
CA TYR A 273 32.76 3.41 -3.06
C TYR A 273 32.60 3.00 -1.59
N PRO A 274 31.46 3.29 -0.95
CA PRO A 274 31.23 2.87 0.43
C PRO A 274 30.85 1.38 0.53
N ASP A 275 31.27 0.72 1.62
CA ASP A 275 30.96 -0.68 1.96
C ASP A 275 29.44 -0.98 1.97
N ALA A 276 28.60 0.06 2.11
CA ALA A 276 27.15 -0.01 2.09
C ALA A 276 26.54 1.21 1.40
N SER A 277 25.39 1.02 0.75
CA SER A 277 24.70 2.09 0.03
C SER A 277 24.25 3.22 0.95
N LEU A 278 24.42 4.46 0.49
CA LEU A 278 24.15 5.69 1.24
C LEU A 278 22.94 6.43 0.67
N PRO A 279 22.19 7.19 1.51
CA PRO A 279 21.00 7.92 1.09
C PRO A 279 21.34 9.23 0.35
N CYS A 280 22.00 9.13 -0.79
CA CYS A 280 22.31 10.22 -1.71
C CYS A 280 22.17 9.78 -3.16
N ASN A 281 22.00 10.75 -4.06
CA ASN A 281 21.69 10.49 -5.47
C ASN A 281 22.93 10.54 -6.38
N ASP A 282 24.13 10.41 -5.81
CA ASP A 282 25.39 10.33 -6.54
C ASP A 282 25.77 8.86 -6.75
N THR A 283 26.44 8.55 -7.87
CA THR A 283 26.91 7.18 -8.15
C THR A 283 27.89 6.67 -7.10
N SER A 284 28.72 7.56 -6.53
CA SER A 284 29.63 7.28 -5.41
C SER A 284 28.93 6.96 -4.08
N CYS A 285 27.59 6.98 -4.05
CA CYS A 285 26.79 6.53 -2.92
C CYS A 285 26.28 5.08 -3.07
N GLN A 286 26.53 4.46 -4.22
CA GLN A 286 26.20 3.04 -4.44
C GLN A 286 27.13 2.16 -3.61
N GLN A 287 26.66 0.98 -3.26
CA GLN A 287 27.44 0.03 -2.49
C GLN A 287 28.60 -0.51 -3.34
N ASP A 288 29.76 -0.61 -2.73
CA ASP A 288 30.93 -1.30 -3.25
C ASP A 288 30.63 -2.80 -3.48
N ASN A 289 30.94 -3.31 -4.68
CA ASN A 289 30.73 -4.71 -5.06
C ASN A 289 31.93 -5.60 -4.72
N CYS A 290 33.05 -5.01 -4.27
CA CYS A 290 34.20 -5.67 -3.68
C CYS A 290 34.77 -4.90 -2.47
N PRO A 291 34.08 -4.85 -1.29
CA PRO A 291 34.40 -4.00 -0.12
C PRO A 291 35.78 -4.16 0.55
N ARG A 292 36.65 -5.02 0.02
CA ARG A 292 37.98 -5.35 0.54
C ARG A 292 39.05 -5.36 -0.55
N THR A 293 38.68 -5.15 -1.81
CA THR A 293 39.57 -5.21 -2.95
C THR A 293 39.33 -3.98 -3.82
N PRO A 294 40.25 -3.00 -3.81
CA PRO A 294 40.02 -1.72 -4.48
C PRO A 294 39.70 -1.90 -5.97
N ASN A 295 38.52 -1.46 -6.40
CA ASN A 295 38.04 -1.61 -7.77
C ASN A 295 37.16 -0.43 -8.19
N SER A 296 37.70 0.79 -8.10
CA SER A 296 37.01 2.07 -8.40
C SER A 296 36.23 2.20 -9.73
N GLY A 297 36.38 1.25 -10.65
CA GLY A 297 35.56 1.14 -11.87
C GLY A 297 34.23 0.38 -11.68
N GLN A 298 34.10 -0.38 -10.59
CA GLN A 298 32.94 -1.19 -10.21
C GLN A 298 32.49 -2.17 -11.29
N GLU A 299 33.41 -2.63 -12.15
CA GLU A 299 33.08 -3.58 -13.20
C GLU A 299 32.54 -4.90 -12.63
N ASP A 300 31.48 -5.41 -13.24
CA ASP A 300 30.70 -6.59 -12.85
C ASP A 300 30.12 -7.16 -14.16
N ALA A 301 30.78 -8.19 -14.71
CA ALA A 301 30.56 -8.64 -16.08
C ALA A 301 29.27 -9.46 -16.25
N ASP A 302 28.86 -10.20 -15.22
CA ASP A 302 27.64 -10.99 -15.21
C ASP A 302 26.45 -10.31 -14.50
N GLY A 303 26.69 -9.24 -13.75
CA GLY A 303 25.67 -8.46 -13.06
C GLY A 303 25.08 -9.16 -11.83
N ASP A 304 25.82 -10.09 -11.21
CA ASP A 304 25.37 -10.82 -10.02
C ASP A 304 25.52 -10.02 -8.71
N GLY A 305 26.26 -8.90 -8.78
CA GLY A 305 26.51 -7.97 -7.69
C GLY A 305 27.85 -8.17 -6.97
N LEU A 306 28.67 -9.16 -7.35
CA LEU A 306 30.09 -9.27 -7.01
C LEU A 306 30.92 -8.64 -8.13
N GLY A 307 31.87 -7.78 -7.75
CA GLY A 307 32.71 -7.13 -8.76
C GLY A 307 33.76 -8.10 -9.33
N ASN A 308 34.15 -7.88 -10.60
CA ASN A 308 35.16 -8.68 -11.30
C ASN A 308 36.48 -8.84 -10.50
N ALA A 309 36.80 -7.86 -9.64
CA ALA A 309 38.03 -7.86 -8.85
C ALA A 309 38.02 -8.85 -7.67
N CYS A 310 36.84 -9.29 -7.22
CA CYS A 310 36.67 -10.19 -6.09
C CYS A 310 35.76 -11.38 -6.39
N ASP A 311 35.27 -11.50 -7.61
CA ASP A 311 34.62 -12.70 -8.10
C ASP A 311 35.68 -13.76 -8.50
N ASP A 312 35.40 -15.02 -8.16
CA ASP A 312 36.21 -16.17 -8.53
C ASP A 312 35.85 -16.70 -9.94
N ASP A 313 34.67 -16.35 -10.47
CA ASP A 313 34.08 -16.75 -11.75
C ASP A 313 33.29 -15.55 -12.32
N ALA A 314 34.00 -14.56 -12.86
CA ALA A 314 33.47 -13.21 -13.08
C ALA A 314 32.45 -13.09 -14.22
N ASP A 315 32.31 -14.11 -15.06
CA ASP A 315 31.28 -14.19 -16.10
C ASP A 315 30.26 -15.31 -15.86
N ASN A 316 30.38 -16.04 -14.74
CA ASN A 316 29.50 -17.11 -14.30
C ASN A 316 29.32 -18.24 -15.34
N ASP A 317 30.35 -18.53 -16.15
CA ASP A 317 30.33 -19.58 -17.16
C ASP A 317 30.60 -21.00 -16.58
N GLY A 318 31.01 -21.06 -15.32
CA GLY A 318 31.30 -22.30 -14.59
C GLY A 318 32.77 -22.71 -14.58
N PHE A 319 33.67 -21.91 -15.15
CA PHE A 319 35.12 -22.03 -15.02
C PHE A 319 35.67 -20.90 -14.15
N LEU A 320 36.44 -21.26 -13.12
CA LEU A 320 37.10 -20.25 -12.29
C LEU A 320 38.04 -19.40 -13.15
N ASN A 321 38.14 -18.10 -12.86
CA ASN A 321 38.99 -17.12 -13.57
C ASN A 321 40.44 -17.60 -13.80
N ILE A 322 40.98 -18.44 -12.90
CA ILE A 322 42.35 -18.98 -12.98
C ILE A 322 42.50 -20.17 -13.95
N LEU A 323 41.40 -20.77 -14.39
CA LEU A 323 41.32 -21.91 -15.30
C LEU A 323 40.61 -21.57 -16.61
N ASP A 324 40.08 -20.35 -16.70
CA ASP A 324 39.33 -19.83 -17.84
C ASP A 324 40.25 -19.07 -18.81
N ASN A 325 40.12 -19.35 -20.10
CA ASN A 325 40.81 -18.63 -21.17
C ASN A 325 40.07 -17.38 -21.67
N CYS A 326 38.86 -17.07 -21.17
CA CYS A 326 38.15 -15.80 -21.32
C CYS A 326 37.45 -15.31 -20.04
N PRO A 327 38.19 -14.91 -18.98
CA PRO A 327 37.65 -14.65 -17.62
C PRO A 327 36.58 -13.57 -17.44
N LEU A 328 36.12 -12.92 -18.50
CA LEU A 328 35.13 -11.83 -18.47
C LEU A 328 34.06 -12.02 -19.57
N VAL A 329 34.07 -13.13 -20.29
CA VAL A 329 33.22 -13.40 -21.45
C VAL A 329 32.84 -14.89 -21.47
N ASP A 330 31.58 -15.17 -21.10
CA ASP A 330 31.04 -16.54 -21.04
C ASP A 330 31.43 -17.37 -22.26
N ASN A 331 32.23 -18.41 -22.00
CA ASN A 331 32.74 -19.30 -23.01
C ASN A 331 32.82 -20.74 -22.49
N PHE A 332 31.72 -21.27 -21.95
CA PHE A 332 31.57 -22.63 -21.41
C PHE A 332 32.30 -23.79 -22.13
N HIS A 333 32.56 -23.67 -23.44
CA HIS A 333 33.29 -24.65 -24.22
C HIS A 333 34.83 -24.55 -24.16
N GLN A 334 35.39 -23.47 -23.60
CA GLN A 334 36.83 -23.22 -23.43
C GLN A 334 37.61 -23.50 -24.73
N THR A 335 37.04 -23.07 -25.86
CA THR A 335 37.63 -23.32 -27.18
C THR A 335 38.77 -22.34 -27.41
N ASP A 336 39.92 -22.84 -27.87
CA ASP A 336 41.13 -22.09 -28.21
C ASP A 336 41.77 -22.81 -29.41
N ILE A 337 41.50 -22.31 -30.62
CA ILE A 337 41.86 -22.99 -31.87
C ILE A 337 43.36 -22.95 -32.15
N ASP A 338 44.03 -21.83 -31.87
CA ASP A 338 45.43 -21.62 -32.21
C ASP A 338 46.40 -21.94 -31.07
N GLY A 339 45.88 -22.11 -29.85
CA GLY A 339 46.59 -22.59 -28.67
C GLY A 339 47.45 -21.52 -28.01
N ASP A 340 47.09 -20.24 -28.13
CA ASP A 340 47.84 -19.14 -27.54
C ASP A 340 47.49 -18.86 -26.07
N GLY A 341 46.41 -19.47 -25.57
CA GLY A 341 45.93 -19.35 -24.20
C GLY A 341 44.80 -18.33 -24.00
N VAL A 342 44.32 -17.67 -25.06
CA VAL A 342 43.12 -16.82 -25.08
C VAL A 342 42.01 -17.59 -25.79
N GLY A 343 40.81 -17.62 -25.23
CA GLY A 343 39.71 -18.37 -25.83
C GLY A 343 39.10 -17.67 -27.05
N ASP A 344 38.61 -18.44 -28.01
CA ASP A 344 38.00 -17.94 -29.26
C ASP A 344 36.87 -16.90 -29.02
N ALA A 345 36.24 -16.92 -27.84
CA ALA A 345 35.15 -16.02 -27.47
C ALA A 345 35.62 -14.58 -27.17
N CYS A 346 36.87 -14.42 -26.73
CA CYS A 346 37.48 -13.14 -26.35
C CYS A 346 38.78 -12.84 -27.11
N ASP A 347 39.16 -13.71 -28.06
CA ASP A 347 40.34 -13.55 -28.90
C ASP A 347 40.05 -12.62 -30.10
N ASN A 348 40.82 -11.53 -30.21
CA ASN A 348 40.76 -10.60 -31.33
C ASN A 348 41.45 -11.10 -32.62
N CYS A 349 42.11 -12.26 -32.58
CA CYS A 349 42.65 -12.99 -33.72
C CYS A 349 42.57 -14.54 -33.58
N PRO A 350 41.36 -15.15 -33.61
CA PRO A 350 41.09 -16.59 -33.28
C PRO A 350 41.83 -17.68 -34.06
N MET A 351 42.66 -17.31 -35.04
CA MET A 351 43.38 -18.23 -35.92
C MET A 351 44.90 -17.94 -35.94
N ASN A 352 45.37 -16.97 -35.16
CA ASN A 352 46.67 -16.33 -35.28
C ASN A 352 47.26 -15.99 -33.89
N ILE A 353 48.01 -16.94 -33.31
CA ILE A 353 48.68 -16.83 -32.00
C ILE A 353 49.12 -15.40 -31.66
N ASN A 354 48.46 -14.80 -30.68
CA ASN A 354 48.67 -13.43 -30.22
C ASN A 354 48.22 -13.23 -28.75
N SER A 355 48.81 -14.01 -27.84
CA SER A 355 48.52 -13.97 -26.40
C SER A 355 48.58 -12.59 -25.71
N ASP A 356 49.16 -11.56 -26.35
CA ASP A 356 49.17 -10.18 -25.86
C ASP A 356 47.94 -9.36 -26.28
N GLN A 357 47.08 -9.90 -27.15
CA GLN A 357 45.81 -9.34 -27.62
C GLN A 357 45.92 -7.88 -28.07
N LYS A 358 47.08 -7.52 -28.63
CA LYS A 358 47.39 -6.15 -29.00
C LYS A 358 46.52 -5.71 -30.19
N ASP A 359 45.76 -4.63 -29.99
CA ASP A 359 44.93 -3.96 -30.99
C ASP A 359 45.28 -2.47 -30.95
N THR A 360 46.02 -2.00 -31.96
CA THR A 360 46.64 -0.67 -31.95
C THR A 360 45.66 0.45 -32.27
N ASP A 361 44.66 0.21 -33.11
CA ASP A 361 43.65 1.20 -33.51
C ASP A 361 42.29 1.01 -32.80
N ASN A 362 42.13 -0.06 -32.02
CA ASN A 362 40.96 -0.44 -31.24
C ASN A 362 39.73 -0.72 -32.12
N ASP A 363 39.93 -1.33 -33.30
CA ASP A 363 38.85 -1.71 -34.21
C ASP A 363 38.24 -3.10 -33.89
N GLY A 364 38.86 -3.84 -32.96
CA GLY A 364 38.46 -5.18 -32.55
C GLY A 364 39.18 -6.32 -33.29
N LEU A 365 40.06 -6.02 -34.25
CA LEU A 365 40.99 -6.97 -34.86
C LEU A 365 42.38 -6.77 -34.27
N GLY A 366 43.00 -7.85 -33.80
CA GLY A 366 44.36 -7.77 -33.27
C GLY A 366 45.40 -7.52 -34.36
N ASP A 367 46.52 -6.89 -33.99
CA ASP A 367 47.68 -6.61 -34.85
C ASP A 367 48.20 -7.87 -35.59
N ALA A 368 47.97 -9.07 -35.04
CA ALA A 368 48.44 -10.34 -35.59
C ALA A 368 47.65 -10.83 -36.82
N CYS A 369 46.41 -10.35 -36.98
CA CYS A 369 45.51 -10.70 -38.07
C CYS A 369 45.00 -9.48 -38.84
N ASP A 370 45.25 -8.27 -38.34
CA ASP A 370 44.98 -7.03 -39.05
C ASP A 370 46.07 -6.69 -40.08
N GLN A 371 45.64 -6.26 -41.27
CA GLN A 371 46.51 -5.83 -42.36
C GLN A 371 46.84 -4.33 -42.30
N ASP A 372 46.12 -3.56 -41.49
CA ASP A 372 46.24 -2.11 -41.35
C ASP A 372 46.22 -1.72 -39.87
N SER A 373 47.13 -2.31 -39.08
CA SER A 373 47.10 -2.21 -37.60
C SER A 373 47.10 -0.80 -37.02
N ASP A 374 47.48 0.24 -37.78
CA ASP A 374 47.40 1.63 -37.32
C ASP A 374 46.21 2.43 -37.91
N GLY A 375 45.31 1.77 -38.64
CA GLY A 375 44.10 2.33 -39.22
C GLY A 375 44.35 3.46 -40.22
N ASP A 376 45.53 3.51 -40.84
CA ASP A 376 45.99 4.61 -41.68
C ASP A 376 45.65 4.43 -43.17
N GLY A 377 45.18 3.23 -43.52
CA GLY A 377 44.67 2.84 -44.83
C GLY A 377 45.77 2.62 -45.87
N LYS A 378 47.00 2.21 -45.49
CA LYS A 378 48.13 2.01 -46.44
C LYS A 378 48.88 0.70 -46.37
#